data_AF-A0A2N2JZS4-F1
#
_entry.id   AF-A0A2N2JZS4-F1
#
_cell.length_a   1.000
_cell.length_b   1.000
_cell.length_c   1.000
_cell.angle_alpha   90.00
_cell.angle_beta   90.00
_cell.angle_gamma   90.00
#
_symmetry.space_group_name_H-M   'P 1'
#
loop_
_entity.id
_entity.type
_entity.pdbx_description
1 polymer ?
#
loop_
_entity_poly.entity_id
_entity_poly.type
_entity_poly.pdbx_seq_one_letter_code
_entity_poly.pdbx_strand_id
1 'polypeptide(L)'
;MNGKAAENTLGQRTKKVTIEEGIYRRTIMSRFRTHAVFGVAAGAGAYALRFSAEKRRNPKEKIDLKELLLYAGIGSLASCLPDLLEPPSDPNHRKFFHSIAFAGLGCLLLQKVQGGGLDEDSKAILGTSWLSYLSHLVADLTTSRGLPLVG
;
A
#
# COMPACT_ATOMS: atom_id res chain seq x y z
N MET A 1 31.42 29.57 -36.09
CA MET A 1 30.21 30.00 -35.34
C MET A 1 29.34 28.82 -34.82
N ASN A 2 29.81 27.57 -34.79
CA ASN A 2 28.96 26.40 -34.45
C ASN A 2 29.00 25.90 -32.99
N GLY A 3 29.92 26.37 -32.13
CA GLY A 3 30.07 25.84 -30.77
C GLY A 3 28.98 26.26 -29.77
N LYS A 4 28.61 27.55 -29.76
CA LYS A 4 27.65 28.11 -28.79
C LYS A 4 26.22 27.59 -28.95
N ALA A 5 25.80 27.24 -30.17
CA ALA A 5 24.47 26.68 -30.42
C ALA A 5 24.36 25.24 -29.88
N ALA A 6 25.42 24.43 -30.04
CA ALA A 6 25.46 23.06 -29.56
C ALA A 6 25.44 22.99 -28.01
N GLU A 7 26.24 23.83 -27.33
CA GLU A 7 26.23 23.92 -25.85
C GLU A 7 24.87 24.34 -25.29
N ASN A 8 24.20 25.33 -25.90
CA ASN A 8 22.89 25.79 -25.46
C ASN A 8 21.83 24.68 -25.64
N THR A 9 21.92 23.91 -26.72
CA THR A 9 20.98 22.81 -27.00
C THR A 9 21.18 21.66 -26.02
N LEU A 10 22.44 21.31 -25.70
CA LEU A 10 22.77 20.30 -24.70
C LEU A 10 22.31 20.71 -23.29
N GLY A 11 22.55 21.97 -22.90
CA GLY A 11 22.12 22.51 -21.62
C GLY A 11 20.59 22.57 -21.45
N GLN A 12 19.86 22.88 -22.52
CA GLN A 12 18.39 22.81 -22.51
C GLN A 12 17.88 21.36 -22.41
N ARG A 13 18.56 20.42 -23.07
CA ARG A 13 18.18 19.00 -23.05
C ARG A 13 18.42 18.37 -21.68
N THR A 14 19.57 18.61 -21.04
CA THR A 14 19.85 18.14 -19.67
C THR A 14 18.89 18.74 -18.66
N LYS A 15 18.63 20.05 -18.73
CA LYS A 15 17.67 20.71 -17.83
C LYS A 15 16.26 20.12 -17.96
N LYS A 16 15.81 19.80 -19.19
CA LYS A 16 14.51 19.15 -19.42
C LYS A 16 14.45 17.75 -18.82
N VAL A 17 15.49 16.92 -19.01
CA VAL A 17 15.57 15.57 -18.43
C VAL A 17 15.52 15.62 -16.90
N THR A 18 16.30 16.50 -16.26
CA THR A 18 16.30 16.64 -14.80
C THR A 18 14.93 17.09 -14.26
N ILE A 19 14.21 17.96 -14.99
CA ILE A 19 12.87 18.40 -14.59
C ILE A 19 11.86 17.24 -14.72
N GLU A 20 11.89 16.50 -15.82
CA GLU A 20 10.98 15.36 -16.03
C GLU A 20 11.23 14.24 -15.00
N GLU A 21 12.49 13.91 -14.70
CA GLU A 21 12.83 12.96 -13.63
C GLU A 21 12.37 13.44 -12.25
N GLY A 22 12.52 14.74 -11.97
CA GLY A 22 12.08 15.35 -10.73
C GLY A 22 10.55 15.32 -10.55
N ILE A 23 9.80 15.58 -11.62
CA ILE A 23 8.33 15.51 -11.63
C ILE A 23 7.87 14.05 -11.49
N TYR A 24 8.50 13.12 -12.20
CA TYR A 24 8.21 11.70 -12.13
C TYR A 24 8.41 11.16 -10.71
N ARG A 25 9.59 11.39 -10.11
CA ARG A 25 9.88 10.99 -8.71
C ARG A 25 8.87 11.57 -7.72
N ARG A 26 8.53 12.86 -7.87
CA ARG A 26 7.56 13.52 -6.98
C ARG A 26 6.18 12.87 -7.04
N THR A 27 5.73 12.49 -8.24
CA THR A 27 4.41 11.88 -8.46
C THR A 27 4.35 10.45 -7.92
N ILE A 28 5.39 9.65 -8.13
CA ILE A 28 5.48 8.30 -7.56
C ILE A 28 5.53 8.36 -6.03
N MET A 29 6.37 9.23 -5.48
CA MET A 29 6.47 9.43 -4.03
C MET A 29 5.16 9.94 -3.42
N SER A 30 4.39 10.81 -4.11
CA SER A 30 3.12 11.29 -3.58
C SER A 30 2.07 10.19 -3.50
N ARG A 31 2.01 9.30 -4.50
CA ARG A 31 1.10 8.15 -4.50
C ARG A 31 1.47 7.16 -3.40
N PHE A 32 2.75 6.81 -3.29
CA PHE A 32 3.24 5.93 -2.23
C PHE A 32 2.90 6.45 -0.82
N ARG A 33 3.04 7.76 -0.59
CA ARG A 33 2.67 8.38 0.70
C ARG A 33 1.17 8.28 0.96
N THR A 34 0.32 8.47 -0.04
CA THR A 34 -1.13 8.31 0.10
C THR A 34 -1.50 6.89 0.49
N HIS A 35 -0.93 5.88 -0.18
CA HIS A 35 -1.19 4.48 0.14
C HIS A 35 -0.66 4.10 1.52
N ALA A 36 0.53 4.57 1.91
CA ALA A 36 1.05 4.40 3.26
C ALA A 36 0.11 4.97 4.34
N VAL A 37 -0.47 6.15 4.10
CA VAL A 37 -1.45 6.76 5.03
C VAL A 37 -2.72 5.92 5.14
N PHE A 38 -3.24 5.38 4.02
CA PHE A 38 -4.36 4.44 4.07
C PHE A 38 -4.02 3.17 4.85
N GLY A 39 -2.80 2.66 4.68
CA GLY A 39 -2.29 1.53 5.46
C GLY A 39 -2.22 1.82 6.96
N VAL A 40 -1.70 2.97 7.37
CA VAL A 40 -1.70 3.40 8.78
C VAL A 40 -3.13 3.43 9.34
N ALA A 41 -4.07 4.03 8.60
CA ALA A 41 -5.46 4.11 9.03
C ALA A 41 -6.12 2.73 9.15
N ALA A 42 -5.90 1.85 8.17
CA ALA A 42 -6.40 0.48 8.18
C ALA A 42 -5.81 -0.33 9.35
N GLY A 43 -4.50 -0.23 9.59
CA GLY A 43 -3.82 -0.88 10.71
C GLY A 43 -4.33 -0.41 12.07
N ALA A 44 -4.41 0.91 12.28
CA ALA A 44 -4.97 1.48 13.51
C ALA A 44 -6.45 1.08 13.71
N GLY A 45 -7.23 1.01 12.62
CA GLY A 45 -8.61 0.52 12.64
C GLY A 45 -8.71 -0.95 13.05
N ALA A 46 -7.85 -1.81 12.51
CA ALA A 46 -7.77 -3.23 12.88
C ALA A 46 -7.45 -3.40 14.37
N TYR A 47 -6.48 -2.64 14.89
CA TYR A 47 -6.17 -2.59 16.32
C TYR A 47 -7.38 -2.16 17.13
N ALA A 48 -8.08 -1.09 16.73
CA ALA A 48 -9.26 -0.59 17.42
C ALA A 48 -10.39 -1.64 17.49
N LEU A 49 -10.58 -2.44 16.42
CA LEU A 49 -11.53 -3.56 16.42
C LEU A 49 -11.12 -4.68 17.37
N ARG A 50 -9.85 -5.09 17.36
CA ARG A 50 -9.30 -6.08 18.30
C ARG A 50 -9.45 -5.61 19.75
N PHE A 51 -9.00 -4.41 20.05
CA PHE A 51 -9.13 -3.79 21.36
C PHE A 51 -10.59 -3.72 21.81
N SER A 52 -11.50 -3.35 20.91
CA SER A 52 -12.94 -3.33 21.23
C SER A 52 -13.51 -4.72 21.55
N ALA A 53 -13.03 -5.76 20.87
CA ALA A 53 -13.42 -7.14 21.14
C ALA A 53 -12.85 -7.66 22.46
N GLU A 54 -11.59 -7.35 22.76
CA GLU A 54 -10.93 -7.73 24.02
C GLU A 54 -11.51 -6.98 25.21
N LYS A 55 -11.76 -5.68 25.09
CA LYS A 55 -12.39 -4.86 26.14
C LYS A 55 -13.78 -5.35 26.52
N ARG A 56 -14.53 -5.94 25.58
CA ARG A 56 -15.81 -6.61 25.87
C ARG A 56 -15.63 -7.85 26.75
N ARG A 57 -14.50 -8.56 26.64
CA ARG A 57 -14.16 -9.74 27.45
C ARG A 57 -13.49 -9.36 28.77
N ASN A 58 -12.66 -8.33 28.75
CA ASN A 58 -11.92 -7.80 29.89
C ASN A 58 -12.10 -6.27 30.00
N PRO A 59 -13.06 -5.78 30.81
CA PRO A 59 -13.32 -4.34 30.92
C PRO A 59 -12.14 -3.49 31.42
N LYS A 60 -11.13 -4.12 32.03
CA LYS A 60 -9.90 -3.45 32.49
C LYS A 60 -8.85 -3.29 31.40
N GLU A 61 -9.11 -3.82 30.20
CA GLU A 61 -8.22 -3.70 29.05
C GLU A 61 -7.95 -2.23 28.72
N LYS A 62 -6.69 -1.90 28.45
CA LYS A 62 -6.25 -0.53 28.16
C LYS A 62 -5.61 -0.49 26.79
N ILE A 63 -5.64 0.68 26.18
CA ILE A 63 -4.93 0.89 24.91
C ILE A 63 -3.44 0.73 25.18
N ASP A 64 -2.81 -0.20 24.49
CA ASP A 64 -1.36 -0.33 24.39
C ASP A 64 -0.88 0.46 23.16
N LEU A 65 -0.17 1.56 23.43
CA LEU A 65 0.39 2.40 22.38
C LEU A 65 1.41 1.64 21.51
N LYS A 66 2.17 0.70 22.07
CA LYS A 66 3.15 -0.09 21.31
C LYS A 66 2.44 -1.00 20.32
N GLU A 67 1.37 -1.64 20.75
CA GLU A 67 0.57 -2.50 19.87
C GLU A 67 -0.13 -1.67 18.80
N LEU A 68 -0.73 -0.52 19.15
CA LEU A 68 -1.30 0.40 18.17
C LEU A 68 -0.27 0.82 17.10
N LEU A 69 0.94 1.21 17.52
CA LEU A 69 2.01 1.60 16.60
C LEU A 69 2.49 0.43 15.74
N LEU A 70 2.54 -0.78 16.30
CA LEU A 70 2.88 -1.99 15.55
C LEU A 70 1.88 -2.25 14.44
N TYR A 71 0.58 -2.21 14.73
CA TYR A 71 -0.47 -2.44 13.73
C TYR A 71 -0.50 -1.33 12.68
N ALA A 72 -0.34 -0.08 13.08
CA ALA A 72 -0.21 1.04 12.16
C ALA A 72 1.01 0.88 11.22
N GLY A 73 2.15 0.44 11.76
CA GLY A 73 3.37 0.18 11.00
C GLY A 73 3.21 -0.98 10.01
N ILE A 74 2.67 -2.12 10.46
CA ILE A 74 2.33 -3.27 9.61
C ILE A 74 1.40 -2.83 8.49
N GLY A 75 0.35 -2.08 8.84
CA GLY A 75 -0.62 -1.60 7.86
C GLY A 75 0.02 -0.71 6.80
N SER A 76 0.88 0.24 7.21
CA SER A 76 1.63 1.10 6.29
C SER A 76 2.52 0.32 5.32
N LEU A 77 3.18 -0.74 5.80
CA LEU A 77 4.06 -1.55 4.96
C LEU A 77 3.25 -2.41 3.99
N ALA A 78 2.21 -3.06 4.50
CA ALA A 78 1.38 -3.97 3.71
C ALA A 78 0.55 -3.24 2.64
N SER A 79 0.09 -2.01 2.90
CA SER A 79 -0.60 -1.19 1.89
C SER A 79 0.32 -0.80 0.73
N CYS A 80 1.62 -0.63 0.98
CA CYS A 80 2.58 -0.28 -0.06
C CYS A 80 3.10 -1.48 -0.86
N LEU A 81 2.73 -2.70 -0.45
CA LEU A 81 3.22 -3.93 -1.04
C LEU A 81 2.83 -4.10 -2.53
N PRO A 82 1.60 -3.77 -2.99
CA PRO A 82 1.26 -3.85 -4.41
C PRO A 82 2.21 -3.05 -5.29
N ASP A 83 2.46 -1.79 -4.95
CA ASP A 83 3.37 -0.90 -5.69
C ASP A 83 4.84 -1.35 -5.57
N LEU A 84 5.23 -2.04 -4.50
CA LEU A 84 6.58 -2.59 -4.37
C LEU A 84 6.80 -3.79 -5.30
N LEU A 85 5.77 -4.63 -5.45
CA LEU A 85 5.81 -5.83 -6.30
C LEU A 85 5.56 -5.50 -7.78
N GLU A 86 4.73 -4.50 -8.06
CA GLU A 86 4.44 -3.95 -9.39
C GLU A 86 4.68 -2.44 -9.40
N PRO A 87 5.94 -1.99 -9.53
CA PRO A 87 6.28 -0.58 -9.52
C PRO A 87 5.51 0.22 -10.57
N PRO A 88 5.09 1.46 -10.26
CA PRO A 88 4.35 2.33 -11.18
C PRO A 88 5.24 2.93 -12.27
N SER A 89 5.89 2.08 -13.08
CA SER A 89 6.80 2.45 -14.17
C SER A 89 6.09 3.01 -15.41
N ASP A 90 4.85 2.58 -15.62
CA ASP A 90 4.08 2.94 -16.80
C ASP A 90 2.57 2.91 -16.49
N PRO A 91 1.72 3.47 -17.37
CA PRO A 91 0.28 3.52 -17.14
C PRO A 91 -0.41 2.15 -17.02
N ASN A 92 0.24 1.06 -17.45
CA ASN A 92 -0.27 -0.31 -17.43
C ASN A 92 0.50 -1.22 -16.45
N HIS A 93 1.14 -0.65 -15.42
CA HIS A 93 1.87 -1.44 -14.41
C HIS A 93 0.96 -2.35 -13.55
N ARG A 94 -0.31 -1.99 -13.39
CA ARG A 94 -1.29 -2.74 -12.59
C ARG A 94 -1.64 -4.06 -13.28
N LYS A 95 -1.09 -5.16 -12.78
CA LYS A 95 -1.26 -6.50 -13.35
C LYS A 95 -1.80 -7.46 -12.28
N PHE A 96 -1.01 -8.45 -11.89
CA PHE A 96 -1.43 -9.55 -11.04
C PHE A 96 -1.68 -9.09 -9.60
N PHE A 97 -0.76 -8.34 -9.00
CA PHE A 97 -0.88 -7.83 -7.63
C PHE A 97 -1.87 -6.66 -7.50
N HIS A 98 -2.35 -6.13 -8.61
CA HIS A 98 -3.46 -5.18 -8.62
C HIS A 98 -4.77 -5.80 -9.14
N SER A 99 -4.86 -7.12 -9.24
CA SER A 99 -6.06 -7.77 -9.79
C SER A 99 -7.11 -8.11 -8.74
N ILE A 100 -8.38 -8.06 -9.17
CA ILE A 100 -9.52 -8.51 -8.35
C ILE A 100 -9.41 -10.01 -8.04
N ALA A 101 -8.92 -10.81 -8.99
CA ALA A 101 -8.68 -12.23 -8.77
C ALA A 101 -7.66 -12.50 -7.65
N PHE A 102 -6.55 -11.76 -7.61
CA PHE A 102 -5.56 -11.87 -6.54
C PHE A 102 -6.15 -11.43 -5.19
N ALA A 103 -6.91 -10.33 -5.18
CA ALA A 103 -7.64 -9.87 -3.99
C ALA A 103 -8.62 -10.94 -3.46
N GLY A 104 -9.37 -11.59 -4.35
CA GLY A 104 -10.27 -12.69 -4.01
C GLY A 104 -9.51 -13.90 -3.46
N LEU A 105 -8.42 -14.30 -4.11
CA LEU A 105 -7.58 -15.42 -3.68
C LEU A 105 -7.02 -15.20 -2.28
N GLY A 106 -6.47 -14.02 -1.99
CA GLY A 106 -5.95 -13.72 -0.66
C GLY A 106 -7.03 -13.72 0.42
N CYS A 107 -8.25 -13.28 0.12
CA CYS A 107 -9.38 -13.42 1.06
C CYS A 107 -9.69 -14.90 1.37
N LEU A 108 -9.69 -15.78 0.36
CA LEU A 108 -9.93 -17.22 0.55
C LEU A 108 -8.80 -17.88 1.36
N LEU A 109 -7.54 -17.52 1.09
CA LEU A 109 -6.39 -18.01 1.83
C LEU A 109 -6.42 -17.52 3.28
N LEU A 110 -6.74 -16.24 3.51
CA LEU A 110 -6.88 -15.69 4.84
C LEU A 110 -7.98 -16.42 5.63
N GLN A 111 -9.14 -16.69 5.01
CA GLN A 111 -10.20 -17.45 5.65
C GLN A 111 -9.73 -18.84 6.11
N LYS A 112 -8.97 -19.54 5.27
CA LYS A 112 -8.37 -20.84 5.65
C LYS A 112 -7.38 -20.71 6.81
N VAL A 113 -6.54 -19.68 6.80
CA VAL A 113 -5.58 -19.40 7.88
C VAL A 113 -6.30 -19.09 9.19
N GLN A 114 -7.37 -18.30 9.16
CA GLN A 114 -8.16 -17.96 10.35
C GLN A 114 -8.81 -19.19 10.99
N GLY A 115 -9.24 -20.17 10.16
CA GLY A 115 -9.75 -21.46 10.63
C GLY A 115 -8.67 -22.50 10.98
N GLY A 116 -7.39 -22.18 10.76
CA GLY A 116 -6.26 -23.07 11.00
C GLY A 116 -5.67 -22.96 12.42
N GLY A 117 -4.58 -23.70 12.64
CA GLY A 117 -3.90 -23.80 13.94
C GLY A 117 -2.83 -22.74 14.22
N LEU A 118 -2.78 -21.63 13.48
CA LEU A 118 -1.90 -20.50 13.84
C LEU A 118 -2.36 -19.87 15.16
N ASP A 119 -1.42 -19.26 15.88
CA ASP A 119 -1.75 -18.46 17.05
C ASP A 119 -2.53 -17.20 16.67
N GLU A 120 -3.24 -16.64 17.65
CA GLU A 120 -4.15 -15.51 17.43
C GLU A 120 -3.42 -14.22 17.03
N ASP A 121 -2.17 -14.02 17.47
CA ASP A 121 -1.40 -12.84 17.10
C ASP A 121 -0.94 -12.93 15.64
N SER A 122 -0.46 -14.10 15.20
CA SER A 122 -0.14 -14.35 13.78
C SER A 122 -1.37 -14.16 12.89
N LYS A 123 -2.53 -14.67 13.32
CA LYS A 123 -3.81 -14.46 12.60
C LYS A 123 -4.18 -12.98 12.54
N ALA A 124 -4.02 -12.23 13.62
CA ALA A 124 -4.31 -10.80 13.67
C ALA A 124 -3.37 -9.99 12.78
N ILE A 125 -2.07 -10.31 12.78
CA ILE A 125 -1.06 -9.67 11.93
C ILE A 125 -1.35 -9.94 10.45
N LEU A 126 -1.62 -11.19 10.08
CA LEU A 126 -1.96 -11.55 8.70
C LEU A 126 -3.27 -10.89 8.25
N GLY A 127 -4.28 -10.87 9.12
CA GLY A 127 -5.55 -10.17 8.85
C GLY A 127 -5.36 -8.67 8.65
N THR A 128 -4.56 -8.03 9.51
CA THR A 128 -4.24 -6.60 9.42
C THR A 128 -3.44 -6.28 8.15
N SER A 129 -2.47 -7.13 7.81
CA SER A 129 -1.66 -6.98 6.60
C SER A 129 -2.55 -7.07 5.36
N TRP A 130 -3.43 -8.07 5.30
CA TRP A 130 -4.34 -8.24 4.17
C TRP A 130 -5.37 -7.11 4.07
N LEU A 131 -5.96 -6.68 5.20
CA LEU A 131 -6.88 -5.53 5.22
C LEU A 131 -6.20 -4.26 4.68
N SER A 132 -4.95 -4.02 5.07
CA SER A 132 -4.20 -2.84 4.65
C SER A 132 -3.79 -2.93 3.17
N TYR A 133 -3.44 -4.11 2.69
CA TYR A 133 -3.26 -4.39 1.26
C TYR A 133 -4.53 -4.08 0.46
N LEU A 134 -5.70 -4.54 0.93
CA LEU A 134 -6.97 -4.23 0.29
C LEU A 134 -7.29 -2.73 0.30
N SER A 135 -6.85 -1.97 1.31
CA SER A 135 -7.05 -0.51 1.33
C SER A 135 -6.35 0.19 0.16
N HIS A 136 -5.17 -0.31 -0.26
CA HIS A 136 -4.48 0.15 -1.47
C HIS A 136 -5.32 -0.11 -2.72
N LEU A 137 -5.80 -1.35 -2.87
CA LEU A 137 -6.63 -1.75 -4.00
C LEU A 137 -7.94 -0.96 -4.07
N VAL A 138 -8.59 -0.71 -2.93
CA VAL A 138 -9.80 0.12 -2.86
C VAL A 138 -9.49 1.57 -3.28
N ALA A 139 -8.37 2.14 -2.85
CA ALA A 139 -7.96 3.45 -3.32
C ALA A 139 -7.77 3.44 -4.85
N ASP A 140 -7.14 2.41 -5.40
CA ASP A 140 -6.92 2.27 -6.83
C ASP A 140 -8.20 2.04 -7.65
N LEU A 141 -9.22 1.37 -7.08
CA LEU A 141 -10.55 1.22 -7.70
C LEU A 141 -11.23 2.57 -7.96
N THR A 142 -10.95 3.59 -7.15
CA THR A 142 -11.53 4.94 -7.32
C THR A 142 -10.85 5.77 -8.42
N THR A 143 -9.77 5.26 -9.01
CA THR A 143 -9.10 5.91 -10.14
C THR A 143 -9.78 5.56 -11.46
N SER A 144 -9.67 6.43 -12.47
CA SER A 144 -10.31 6.23 -13.78
C SER A 144 -9.95 4.91 -14.49
N ARG A 145 -8.80 4.31 -14.15
CA ARG A 145 -8.36 3.01 -14.70
C ARG A 145 -8.93 1.80 -13.96
N GLY A 146 -9.32 1.96 -12.69
CA GLY A 146 -9.72 0.85 -11.83
C GLY A 146 -8.66 -0.24 -11.68
N LEU A 147 -9.12 -1.46 -11.40
CA LEU A 147 -8.32 -2.68 -11.27
C LEU A 147 -8.69 -3.70 -12.37
N PRO A 148 -7.71 -4.44 -12.92
CA PRO A 148 -8.00 -5.56 -13.81
C PRO A 148 -8.73 -6.69 -13.08
N LEU A 149 -9.60 -7.41 -13.80
CA LEU A 149 -10.23 -8.63 -13.26
C LEU A 149 -9.18 -9.73 -13.03
N VAL A 150 -8.34 -9.95 -14.04
CA VAL A 150 -7.19 -10.86 -14.06
C VAL A 150 -6.03 -10.12 -14.71
N GLY A 151 -4.83 -10.26 -14.14
CA GLY A 151 -3.60 -9.59 -14.59
C GLY A 151 -2.71 -10.43 -15.48
#